data_AF-A0A7V2K8A6-F1
#
_entry.id   AF-A0A7V2K8A6-F1
#
_cell.length_a   1.000
_cell.length_b   1.000
_cell.length_c   1.000
_cell.angle_alpha   90.00
_cell.angle_beta   90.00
_cell.angle_gamma   90.00
#
_symmetry.space_group_name_H-M   'P 1'
#
loop_
_entity.id
_entity.type
_entity.pdbx_description
1 polymer ?
#
loop_
_entity_poly.entity_id
_entity_poly.type
_entity_poly.pdbx_seq_one_letter_code
_entity_poly.pdbx_strand_id
1 'polypeptide(L)'
;MYYEENLELKVRILKEYIETMFLRDLVERYNIRNQPLLRELVRFLATNTASIFSLNAFYRWVKGRGHYYVSYLEDIGLFFLVRKFSYSLEEQTQRPRKCYIVDNGLRTAYGFKFSEDKGKNLENAVFLELQRRKAINPMMEIFYWQEYKKEVDL
;
A
#
# COMPACT_ATOMS: atom_id res chain seq x y z
N MET A 1 24.03 21.61 -1.28
CA MET A 1 25.08 20.78 -0.64
C MET A 1 24.66 20.22 0.73
N TYR A 2 24.80 20.91 1.86
CA TYR A 2 24.55 20.28 3.19
C TYR A 2 23.11 19.74 3.37
N TYR A 3 22.10 20.46 2.84
CA TYR A 3 20.70 20.03 2.88
C TYR A 3 20.38 18.83 1.97
N GLU A 4 21.04 18.75 0.81
CA GLU A 4 20.84 17.65 -0.16
C GLU A 4 21.47 16.36 0.36
N GLU A 5 22.68 16.46 0.93
CA GLU A 5 23.38 15.33 1.56
C GLU A 5 22.56 14.73 2.71
N ASN A 6 21.86 15.58 3.47
CA ASN A 6 20.96 15.14 4.54
C ASN A 6 19.69 14.44 4.00
N LEU A 7 19.18 14.87 2.83
CA LEU A 7 18.00 14.25 2.21
C LEU A 7 18.34 12.88 1.61
N GLU A 8 19.47 12.76 0.91
CA GLU A 8 19.95 11.49 0.39
C GLU A 8 20.18 10.48 1.51
N LEU A 9 20.80 10.92 2.62
CA LEU A 9 20.97 10.10 3.81
C LEU A 9 19.63 9.57 4.35
N LYS A 10 18.61 10.44 4.47
CA LYS A 10 17.27 10.04 4.92
C LYS A 10 16.63 9.01 3.99
N VAL A 11 16.71 9.22 2.68
CA VAL A 11 16.16 8.28 1.69
C VAL A 11 16.88 6.94 1.77
N ARG A 12 18.21 6.95 1.94
CA ARG A 12 19.01 5.72 2.10
C ARG A 12 18.61 4.94 3.36
N ILE A 13 18.46 5.62 4.49
CA ILE A 13 18.03 4.98 5.76
C ILE A 13 16.64 4.35 5.59
N LEU A 14 15.68 5.06 5.00
CA LEU A 14 14.35 4.53 4.73
C LEU A 14 14.38 3.34 3.78
N LYS A 15 15.27 3.35 2.79
CA LYS A 15 15.51 2.21 1.90
C LYS A 15 16.01 0.99 2.66
N GLU A 16 17.01 1.20 3.49
CA GLU A 16 17.59 0.15 4.31
C GLU A 16 16.59 -0.44 5.29
N TYR A 17 15.72 0.39 5.89
CA TYR A 17 14.65 -0.06 6.77
C TYR A 17 13.71 -1.07 6.09
N ILE A 18 13.28 -0.80 4.85
CA ILE A 18 12.44 -1.78 4.11
C ILE A 18 13.23 -3.02 3.73
N GLU A 19 14.44 -2.90 3.17
CA GLU A 19 15.21 -4.10 2.78
C GLU A 19 15.54 -4.99 3.98
N THR A 20 15.89 -4.39 5.12
CA THR A 20 16.41 -5.14 6.28
C THR A 20 15.33 -5.54 7.27
N MET A 21 14.42 -4.65 7.67
CA MET A 21 13.41 -4.99 8.67
C MET A 21 12.17 -5.64 8.08
N PHE A 22 11.74 -5.20 6.90
CA PHE A 22 10.50 -5.73 6.33
C PHE A 22 10.75 -6.88 5.36
N LEU A 23 11.60 -6.68 4.35
CA LEU A 23 11.75 -7.67 3.29
C LEU A 23 12.54 -8.90 3.75
N ARG A 24 13.63 -8.73 4.51
CA ARG A 24 14.38 -9.88 5.04
C ARG A 24 13.51 -10.73 5.96
N ASP A 25 12.86 -10.11 6.95
CA ASP A 25 11.97 -10.80 7.89
C ASP A 25 10.83 -11.53 7.16
N LEU A 26 10.24 -10.91 6.15
CA LEU A 26 9.14 -11.51 5.37
C LEU A 26 9.65 -12.65 4.49
N VAL A 27 10.83 -12.51 3.88
CA VAL A 27 11.46 -13.57 3.07
C VAL A 27 11.74 -14.80 3.92
N GLU A 28 12.29 -14.62 5.13
CA GLU A 28 12.58 -15.71 6.06
C GLU A 28 11.30 -16.33 6.63
N ARG A 29 10.36 -15.51 7.13
CA ARG A 29 9.10 -15.96 7.74
C ARG A 29 8.23 -16.77 6.78
N TYR A 30 8.12 -16.36 5.52
CA TYR A 30 7.24 -16.97 4.53
C TYR A 30 7.98 -17.78 3.46
N ASN A 31 9.29 -18.01 3.63
CA ASN A 31 10.15 -18.75 2.71
C ASN A 31 9.99 -18.30 1.24
N ILE A 32 10.11 -16.99 1.02
CA ILE A 32 9.84 -16.39 -0.30
C ILE A 32 10.94 -16.75 -1.29
N ARG A 33 10.54 -17.51 -2.31
CA ARG A 33 11.42 -17.93 -3.41
C ARG A 33 11.68 -16.80 -4.42
N ASN A 34 10.66 -15.99 -4.74
CA ASN A 34 10.78 -14.94 -5.76
C ASN A 34 10.86 -13.55 -5.12
N GLN A 35 12.01 -13.24 -4.54
CA GLN A 35 12.26 -11.92 -3.94
C GLN A 35 12.24 -10.75 -4.95
N PRO A 36 12.70 -10.90 -6.22
CA PRO A 36 12.54 -9.84 -7.21
C PRO A 36 11.07 -9.42 -7.40
N LEU A 37 10.16 -10.39 -7.50
CA LEU A 37 8.73 -10.11 -7.61
C LEU A 37 8.17 -9.41 -6.36
N LEU A 38 8.61 -9.82 -5.17
CA LEU A 38 8.24 -9.15 -3.92
C LEU A 38 8.68 -7.69 -3.92
N ARG A 39 9.93 -7.40 -4.30
CA ARG A 39 10.47 -6.04 -4.40
C ARG A 39 9.70 -5.19 -5.42
N GLU A 40 9.35 -5.78 -6.57
CA GLU A 40 8.54 -5.11 -7.58
C GLU A 40 7.13 -4.78 -7.06
N LEU A 41 6.50 -5.71 -6.34
CA LEU A 41 5.22 -5.49 -5.68
C LEU A 41 5.29 -4.35 -4.65
N VAL A 42 6.30 -4.35 -3.77
CA VAL A 42 6.48 -3.27 -2.78
C VAL A 42 6.64 -1.92 -3.46
N ARG A 43 7.47 -1.83 -4.50
CA ARG A 43 7.64 -0.60 -5.29
C ARG A 43 6.33 -0.17 -5.97
N PHE A 44 5.58 -1.12 -6.51
CA PHE A 44 4.30 -0.86 -7.16
C PHE A 44 3.26 -0.32 -6.17
N LEU A 45 3.08 -0.97 -5.01
CA LEU A 45 2.14 -0.53 -3.99
C LEU A 45 2.57 0.81 -3.36
N ALA A 46 3.86 1.02 -3.10
CA ALA A 46 4.36 2.30 -2.60
C ALA A 46 4.05 3.44 -3.58
N THR A 47 4.30 3.23 -4.88
CA THR A 47 3.97 4.20 -5.94
C THR A 47 2.47 4.51 -5.99
N ASN A 48 1.64 3.48 -5.81
CA ASN A 48 0.18 3.54 -5.87
C ASN A 48 -0.50 3.72 -4.49
N THR A 49 0.22 4.25 -3.50
CA THR A 49 -0.37 4.63 -2.21
C THR A 49 -1.54 5.60 -2.42
N ALA A 50 -2.59 5.45 -1.62
CA ALA A 50 -3.86 6.17 -1.73
C ALA A 50 -4.57 6.00 -3.09
N SER A 51 -4.22 4.97 -3.85
CA SER A 51 -4.82 4.66 -5.16
C SER A 51 -5.52 3.30 -5.13
N ILE A 52 -6.39 3.08 -6.12
CA ILE A 52 -7.14 1.84 -6.26
C ILE A 52 -6.22 0.73 -6.81
N PHE A 53 -6.24 -0.40 -6.13
CA PHE A 53 -5.48 -1.60 -6.42
C PHE A 53 -6.41 -2.79 -6.62
N SER A 54 -6.36 -3.41 -7.80
CA SER A 54 -7.11 -4.63 -8.08
C SER A 54 -6.25 -5.86 -7.79
N LEU A 55 -6.61 -6.61 -6.74
CA LEU A 55 -5.99 -7.90 -6.41
C LEU A 55 -6.10 -8.88 -7.59
N ASN A 56 -7.26 -8.93 -8.25
CA ASN A 56 -7.48 -9.80 -9.40
C ASN A 56 -6.57 -9.43 -10.58
N ALA A 57 -6.36 -8.13 -10.84
CA ALA A 57 -5.42 -7.70 -11.87
C ALA A 57 -3.99 -8.09 -11.51
N PHE A 58 -3.59 -7.93 -10.25
CA PHE A 58 -2.29 -8.35 -9.76
C PHE A 58 -2.09 -9.88 -9.88
N TYR A 59 -3.05 -10.70 -9.45
CA TYR A 59 -2.98 -12.16 -9.56
C TYR A 59 -2.82 -12.64 -11.01
N ARG A 60 -3.48 -11.98 -11.95
CA ARG A 60 -3.27 -12.22 -13.38
C ARG A 60 -1.88 -11.81 -13.84
N TRP A 61 -1.40 -10.63 -13.43
CA TRP A 61 -0.06 -10.14 -13.77
C TRP A 61 1.03 -11.10 -13.33
N VAL A 62 0.93 -11.63 -12.11
CA VAL A 62 1.92 -12.58 -11.57
C VAL A 62 1.69 -14.03 -11.98
N LYS A 63 0.68 -14.32 -12.82
CA LYS A 63 0.32 -15.67 -13.29
C LYS A 63 0.22 -16.69 -12.13
N GLY A 64 -0.39 -16.28 -11.02
CA GLY A 64 -0.55 -17.09 -9.80
C GLY A 64 0.71 -17.24 -8.92
N ARG A 65 1.89 -16.80 -9.37
CA ARG A 65 3.12 -16.81 -8.56
C ARG A 65 3.08 -15.66 -7.55
N GLY A 66 3.18 -15.92 -6.25
CA GLY A 66 3.22 -14.85 -5.25
C GLY A 66 1.86 -14.16 -5.01
N HIS A 67 0.74 -14.83 -5.27
CA HIS A 67 -0.59 -14.32 -4.90
C HIS A 67 -0.74 -14.07 -3.40
N TYR A 68 0.01 -14.79 -2.57
CA TYR A 68 0.07 -14.56 -1.12
C TYR A 68 0.94 -13.36 -0.71
N TYR A 69 1.77 -12.80 -1.59
CA TYR A 69 2.71 -11.74 -1.20
C TYR A 69 1.99 -10.48 -0.70
N VAL A 70 0.83 -10.18 -1.29
CA VAL A 70 0.01 -9.07 -0.83
C VAL A 70 -0.49 -9.31 0.60
N SER A 71 -0.99 -10.53 0.89
CA SER A 71 -1.39 -10.91 2.25
C SER A 71 -0.22 -10.82 3.23
N TYR A 72 0.97 -11.29 2.86
CA TYR A 72 2.15 -11.21 3.74
C TYR A 72 2.55 -9.77 4.04
N LEU A 73 2.42 -8.87 3.06
CA LEU A 73 2.70 -7.44 3.23
C LEU A 73 1.66 -6.74 4.12
N GLU A 74 0.39 -7.18 4.08
CA GLU A 74 -0.64 -6.76 5.03
C GLU A 74 -0.37 -7.31 6.43
N ASP A 75 0.03 -8.58 6.56
CA ASP A 75 0.31 -9.26 7.83
C ASP A 75 1.43 -8.57 8.63
N ILE A 76 2.49 -8.12 7.95
CA ILE A 76 3.59 -7.38 8.59
C ILE A 76 3.25 -5.90 8.83
N GLY A 77 2.07 -5.44 8.39
CA GLY A 77 1.62 -4.06 8.54
C GLY A 77 2.37 -3.03 7.69
N LEU A 78 3.07 -3.46 6.64
CA LEU A 78 3.77 -2.52 5.74
C LEU A 78 2.77 -1.82 4.82
N PHE A 79 1.78 -2.56 4.32
CA PHE A 79 0.69 -2.05 3.51
C PHE A 79 -0.67 -2.39 4.12
N PHE A 80 -1.68 -1.60 3.80
CA PHE A 80 -3.06 -1.83 4.22
C PHE A 80 -3.98 -1.78 3.00
N LEU A 81 -4.81 -2.80 2.79
CA LEU A 81 -5.79 -2.80 1.71
C LEU A 81 -7.22 -2.60 2.24
N VAL A 82 -7.74 -1.40 2.01
CA VAL A 82 -9.07 -0.98 2.46
C VAL A 82 -10.11 -1.38 1.42
N ARG A 83 -11.19 -2.02 1.87
CA ARG A 83 -12.30 -2.43 0.99
C ARG A 83 -13.19 -1.24 0.63
N LYS A 84 -13.84 -1.32 -0.52
CA LYS A 84 -14.90 -0.38 -0.87
C LYS A 84 -16.08 -0.63 0.06
N PHE A 85 -16.73 0.43 0.55
CA PHE A 85 -18.00 0.27 1.25
C PHE A 85 -19.06 -0.31 0.29
N SER A 86 -19.69 -1.40 0.72
CA SER A 86 -20.89 -1.97 0.12
C SER A 86 -21.64 -2.77 1.18
N TYR A 87 -22.96 -2.85 1.06
CA TYR A 87 -23.79 -3.73 1.90
C TYR A 87 -23.60 -5.22 1.56
N SER A 88 -23.09 -5.56 0.37
CA SER A 88 -22.83 -6.93 -0.06
C SER A 88 -21.38 -7.33 0.19
N LEU A 89 -21.16 -8.39 0.97
CA LEU A 89 -19.82 -8.95 1.21
C LEU A 89 -19.16 -9.46 -0.09
N GLU A 90 -19.97 -10.03 -0.98
CA GLU A 90 -19.50 -10.46 -2.30
C GLU A 90 -18.99 -9.27 -3.10
N GLU A 91 -19.75 -8.17 -3.13
CA GLU A 91 -19.32 -6.95 -3.81
C GLU A 91 -18.05 -6.38 -3.17
N GLN A 92 -17.96 -6.31 -1.84
CA GLN A 92 -16.74 -5.87 -1.15
C GLN A 92 -15.51 -6.71 -1.52
N THR A 93 -15.70 -8.01 -1.80
CA THR A 93 -14.61 -8.95 -2.13
C THR A 93 -14.17 -8.82 -3.58
N GLN A 94 -15.10 -8.61 -4.51
CA GLN A 94 -14.81 -8.49 -5.94
C GLN A 94 -14.28 -7.10 -6.33
N ARG A 95 -14.70 -6.06 -5.60
CA ARG A 95 -14.29 -4.68 -5.89
C ARG A 95 -12.79 -4.50 -5.60
N PRO A 96 -12.10 -3.66 -6.40
CA PRO A 96 -10.75 -3.23 -6.08
C PRO A 96 -10.64 -2.67 -4.65
N ARG A 97 -9.46 -2.77 -4.07
CA ARG A 97 -9.15 -2.23 -2.74
C ARG A 97 -8.38 -0.93 -2.88
N LYS A 98 -8.41 -0.07 -1.87
CA LYS A 98 -7.55 1.11 -1.81
C LYS A 98 -6.31 0.78 -0.98
N CYS A 99 -5.12 1.03 -1.52
CA CYS A 99 -3.86 0.67 -0.87
C CYS A 99 -3.27 1.85 -0.10
N TYR A 100 -2.83 1.61 1.12
CA TYR A 100 -2.11 2.58 1.97
C TYR A 100 -0.82 1.97 2.50
N ILE A 101 0.12 2.81 2.89
CA ILE A 101 1.43 2.40 3.42
C ILE A 101 1.61 2.97 4.82
N VAL A 102 2.31 2.23 5.67
CA VAL A 102 2.53 2.58 7.09
C VAL A 102 3.18 3.94 7.32
N ASP A 103 3.94 4.45 6.34
CA ASP A 103 4.66 5.72 6.47
C ASP A 103 4.85 6.45 5.12
N ASN A 104 4.63 7.77 5.11
CA ASN A 104 4.75 8.61 3.92
C ASN A 104 6.21 8.80 3.45
N GLY A 105 7.18 8.70 4.36
CA GLY A 105 8.60 8.64 4.04
C GLY A 105 8.92 7.38 3.24
N LEU A 106 8.38 6.22 3.62
CA LEU A 106 8.55 4.96 2.87
C LEU A 106 7.96 5.05 1.46
N ARG A 107 6.78 5.67 1.31
CA ARG A 107 6.23 6.01 -0.02
C ARG A 107 7.24 6.80 -0.84
N THR A 108 7.84 7.82 -0.23
CA THR A 108 8.80 8.71 -0.90
C THR A 108 10.09 7.99 -1.26
N ALA A 109 10.55 7.06 -0.43
CA ALA A 109 11.81 6.34 -0.61
C ALA A 109 11.71 5.21 -1.65
N TYR A 110 10.56 4.53 -1.75
CA TYR A 110 10.35 3.38 -2.63
C TYR A 110 9.44 3.63 -3.83
N GLY A 111 8.52 4.59 -3.75
CA GLY A 111 7.60 4.91 -4.82
C GLY A 111 8.23 5.82 -5.87
N PHE A 112 7.70 5.76 -7.10
CA PHE A 112 8.00 6.76 -8.11
C PHE A 112 7.22 8.06 -7.83
N LYS A 113 7.90 9.20 -7.96
CA LYS A 113 7.27 10.53 -7.93
C LYS A 113 7.01 10.99 -9.35
N PHE A 114 5.74 11.01 -9.77
CA PHE A 114 5.35 11.59 -11.05
C PHE A 114 4.97 13.09 -10.91
N SER A 115 4.61 13.56 -9.70
CA SER A 115 4.39 14.98 -9.36
C SER A 115 4.45 15.21 -7.84
N GLU A 116 4.26 16.44 -7.34
CA GLU A 116 3.98 16.67 -5.92
C GLU A 116 2.62 16.05 -5.55
N ASP A 117 2.62 14.75 -5.27
CA ASP A 117 1.47 13.94 -4.83
C ASP A 117 1.01 14.32 -3.39
N LYS A 118 0.90 15.61 -3.08
CA LYS A 118 0.48 16.14 -1.77
C LYS A 118 -0.88 15.57 -1.35
N GLY A 119 -1.80 15.41 -2.29
CA GLY A 119 -3.10 14.77 -2.04
C GLY A 119 -2.98 13.33 -1.55
N LYS A 120 -2.16 12.50 -2.20
CA LYS A 120 -1.95 11.10 -1.77
C LYS A 120 -1.27 11.01 -0.41
N ASN A 121 -0.30 11.87 -0.14
CA ASN A 121 0.37 11.94 1.15
C ASN A 121 -0.60 12.34 2.28
N LEU A 122 -1.44 13.35 2.03
CA LEU A 122 -2.48 13.77 2.96
C LEU A 122 -3.48 12.64 3.21
N GLU A 123 -3.96 12.00 2.14
CA GLU A 123 -4.91 10.91 2.26
C GLU A 123 -4.33 9.73 3.05
N ASN A 124 -3.08 9.34 2.79
CA ASN A 124 -2.39 8.31 3.56
C ASN A 124 -2.22 8.71 5.04
N ALA A 125 -1.88 9.97 5.32
CA ALA A 125 -1.78 10.47 6.69
C ALA A 125 -3.12 10.40 7.44
N VAL A 126 -4.22 10.79 6.78
CA VAL A 126 -5.58 10.67 7.34
C VAL A 126 -5.92 9.20 7.59
N PHE A 127 -5.62 8.31 6.63
CA PHE A 127 -5.85 6.87 6.82
C PHE A 127 -5.07 6.31 8.02
N LEU A 128 -3.80 6.66 8.18
CA LEU A 128 -3.00 6.21 9.32
C LEU A 128 -3.57 6.67 10.65
N GLU A 129 -4.13 7.89 10.70
CA GLU A 129 -4.85 8.37 11.88
C GLU A 129 -6.13 7.57 12.14
N LEU A 130 -6.89 7.23 11.10
CA LEU A 130 -8.06 6.35 11.25
C LEU A 130 -7.65 4.96 11.77
N GLN A 131 -6.53 4.40 11.30
CA GLN A 131 -5.98 3.14 11.81
C GLN A 131 -5.63 3.23 13.30
N ARG A 132 -5.04 4.33 13.77
CA ARG A 132 -4.77 4.55 15.20
C ARG A 132 -6.07 4.57 16.02
N ARG A 133 -7.12 5.21 15.51
CA ARG A 133 -8.43 5.24 16.17
C ARG A 133 -9.08 3.85 16.19
N LYS A 134 -8.96 3.08 15.11
CA LYS A 134 -9.41 1.68 15.05
C LYS A 134 -8.68 0.81 16.08
N ALA A 135 -7.40 1.05 16.34
CA ALA A 135 -6.67 0.32 17.38
C ALA A 135 -7.23 0.58 18.80
N ILE A 136 -7.81 1.77 19.04
CA ILE A 136 -8.47 2.13 20.32
C ILE A 136 -9.91 1.62 20.35
N ASN A 137 -10.61 1.61 19.21
CA ASN A 137 -11.97 1.11 19.07
C ASN A 137 -12.04 -0.04 18.04
N PRO A 138 -11.88 -1.31 18.48
CA PRO A 138 -11.86 -2.46 17.59
C PRO A 138 -13.15 -2.68 16.78
N MET A 139 -14.28 -2.11 17.19
CA MET A 139 -15.55 -2.19 16.47
C MET A 139 -15.65 -1.19 15.31
N MET A 140 -14.67 -0.29 15.19
CA MET A 140 -14.59 0.66 14.08
C MET A 140 -14.11 -0.05 12.82
N GLU A 141 -14.92 0.04 11.75
CA GLU A 141 -14.51 -0.41 10.42
C GLU A 141 -14.15 0.76 9.52
N ILE A 142 -13.15 0.55 8.66
CA ILE A 142 -12.64 1.55 7.73
C ILE A 142 -12.89 1.03 6.33
N PHE A 143 -13.66 1.82 5.57
CA PHE A 143 -13.94 1.57 4.17
C PHE A 143 -13.62 2.82 3.36
N TYR A 144 -13.31 2.65 2.08
CA TYR A 144 -13.25 3.78 1.16
C TYR A 144 -14.57 3.91 0.40
N TRP A 145 -14.91 5.13 0.02
CA TRP A 145 -16.05 5.45 -0.82
C TRP A 145 -15.58 6.02 -2.16
N GLN A 146 -16.29 5.66 -3.23
CA GLN A 146 -16.09 6.24 -4.55
C GLN A 146 -17.41 6.18 -5.31
N GLU A 147 -17.90 7.35 -5.68
CA GLU A 147 -19.03 7.48 -6.60
C GLU A 147 -18.56 7.19 -8.02
N TYR A 148 -19.31 6.35 -8.73
CA TYR A 148 -19.20 6.29 -10.17
C TYR A 148 -19.82 7.58 -10.70
N LYS A 149 -19.05 8.40 -11.42
CA LYS A 149 -19.66 9.42 -12.26
C LYS A 149 -20.59 8.67 -13.21
N LYS A 150 -21.90 8.74 -12.97
CA LYS A 150 -22.88 8.50 -14.03
C LYS A 150 -22.55 9.55 -15.08
N GLU A 151 -22.05 9.13 -16.23
CA GLU A 151 -22.19 9.94 -17.44
C GLU A 151 -23.69 10.14 -17.59
N VAL A 152 -24.14 11.34 -17.22
CA VAL A 152 -25.45 11.82 -17.61
C VAL A 152 -25.22 12.33 -19.01
N ASP A 153 -25.45 11.47 -20.00
CA ASP A 153 -25.75 11.94 -21.35
C ASP A 153 -26.98 12.85 -21.21
N LEU A 154 -26.77 14.15 -21.39
CA LEU A 154 -27.82 15.16 -21.51
C LEU A 154 -28.45 15.08 -22.90
#